data_AF-A0A1M7P3I6-F1
#
_entry.id   AF-A0A1M7P3I6-F1
#
_cell.length_a   1.000
_cell.length_b   1.000
_cell.length_c   1.000
_cell.angle_alpha   90.00
_cell.angle_beta   90.00
_cell.angle_gamma   90.00
#
_symmetry.space_group_name_H-M   'P 1'
#
loop_
_entity.id
_entity.type
_entity.pdbx_description
1 polymer ?
#
loop_
_entity_poly.entity_id
_entity_poly.type
_entity_poly.pdbx_seq_one_letter_code
_entity_poly.pdbx_strand_id
1 'polypeptide(L)'
;MNTTRILDVPSLAPAVKHQTIIQTFDALLPGEEFIIHNDHDPKPLYYELISKKGNIVTFDYLENGPSLWRVLVKKRASDPDQVTVADIAAADYRKADIFAKHGIDFCCGGNITLKEAARRRGIDEATLISELDNVTREGVLPAEDYINQDLHVLIDHIAGTHHQYVRENAPIIEQLAIKVARRHGKEHPELIGLETGTIAFLDDLQQHMEKEERILFPAIIQLEALQTKEASPAKSSILSAIKVMRAEHDTSGEDLRTFRRLTNDYALPVGACNSYTLLFEKMKAFEADLLRHIHLENNILFPKAAQLEESLSQ
;
A
#
# COMPACT_ATOMS: atom_id res chain seq x y z
N MET A 1 -38.46 -5.76 -14.49
CA MET A 1 -37.96 -6.62 -13.40
C MET A 1 -36.68 -7.25 -13.93
N ASN A 2 -35.50 -6.75 -13.54
CA ASN A 2 -34.26 -7.42 -13.88
C ASN A 2 -34.09 -8.61 -12.95
N THR A 3 -34.08 -9.82 -13.50
CA THR A 3 -33.77 -11.03 -12.75
C THR A 3 -32.27 -11.08 -12.55
N THR A 4 -31.77 -10.74 -11.36
CA THR A 4 -30.34 -10.82 -11.04
C THR A 4 -29.86 -12.26 -11.21
N ARG A 5 -28.81 -12.46 -12.04
CA ARG A 5 -28.26 -13.77 -12.35
C ARG A 5 -27.70 -14.44 -11.09
N ILE A 6 -28.01 -15.71 -10.87
CA ILE A 6 -27.49 -16.50 -9.74
C ILE A 6 -26.47 -17.51 -10.27
N LEU A 7 -25.31 -17.60 -9.62
CA LEU A 7 -24.26 -18.59 -9.86
C LEU A 7 -24.19 -19.53 -8.66
N ASP A 8 -24.60 -20.78 -8.87
CA ASP A 8 -24.60 -21.82 -7.84
C ASP A 8 -23.25 -22.55 -7.80
N VAL A 9 -22.37 -22.12 -6.89
CA VAL A 9 -20.97 -22.57 -6.84
C VAL A 9 -20.81 -24.03 -6.44
N PRO A 10 -21.59 -24.60 -5.49
CA PRO A 10 -21.53 -26.02 -5.15
C PRO A 10 -21.81 -26.95 -6.34
N SER A 11 -22.58 -26.50 -7.33
CA SER A 11 -22.87 -27.27 -8.55
C SER A 11 -21.69 -27.37 -9.53
N LEU A 12 -20.65 -26.53 -9.36
CA LEU A 12 -19.47 -26.50 -10.22
C LEU A 12 -18.39 -27.47 -9.73
N ALA A 13 -17.61 -28.03 -10.67
CA ALA A 13 -16.46 -28.86 -10.32
C ALA A 13 -15.39 -28.04 -9.57
N PRO A 14 -14.74 -28.58 -8.51
CA PRO A 14 -13.83 -27.81 -7.66
C PRO A 14 -12.73 -27.05 -8.40
N ALA A 15 -12.14 -27.68 -9.42
CA ALA A 15 -11.04 -27.11 -10.21
C ALA A 15 -11.42 -25.86 -11.02
N VAL A 16 -12.71 -25.62 -11.28
CA VAL A 16 -13.16 -24.52 -12.15
C VAL A 16 -13.99 -23.47 -11.42
N LYS A 17 -14.28 -23.65 -10.12
CA LYS A 17 -15.13 -22.74 -9.33
C LYS A 17 -14.63 -21.29 -9.40
N HIS A 18 -13.39 -21.05 -9.00
CA HIS A 18 -12.82 -19.70 -8.94
C HIS A 18 -12.70 -19.08 -10.33
N GLN A 19 -12.21 -19.85 -11.31
CA GLN A 19 -12.11 -19.40 -12.70
C GLN A 19 -13.47 -18.96 -13.26
N THR A 20 -14.52 -19.74 -13.02
CA THR A 20 -15.88 -19.44 -13.51
C THR A 20 -16.42 -18.15 -12.90
N ILE A 21 -16.17 -17.93 -11.60
CA ILE A 21 -16.63 -16.72 -10.90
C ILE A 21 -15.88 -15.49 -11.43
N ILE A 22 -14.56 -15.57 -11.60
CA ILE A 22 -13.76 -14.47 -12.16
C ILE A 22 -14.21 -14.15 -13.60
N GLN A 23 -14.42 -15.16 -14.44
CA GLN A 23 -14.94 -14.97 -15.80
C GLN A 23 -16.34 -14.36 -15.80
N THR A 24 -17.19 -14.76 -14.85
CA THR A 24 -18.53 -14.19 -14.68
C THR A 24 -18.45 -12.72 -14.30
N PHE A 25 -17.54 -12.34 -13.39
CA PHE A 25 -17.28 -10.95 -13.04
C PHE A 25 -16.73 -10.13 -14.22
N ASP A 26 -15.79 -10.70 -14.97
CA ASP A 26 -15.19 -10.03 -16.14
C ASP A 26 -16.20 -9.71 -17.22
N ALA A 27 -17.20 -10.59 -17.40
CA ALA A 27 -18.28 -10.42 -18.36
C ALA A 27 -19.32 -9.35 -17.96
N LEU A 28 -19.34 -8.88 -16.70
CA LEU A 28 -20.25 -7.81 -16.27
C LEU A 28 -19.88 -6.48 -16.95
N LEU A 29 -20.90 -5.75 -17.37
CA LEU A 29 -20.78 -4.31 -17.65
C LEU A 29 -20.71 -3.53 -16.33
N PRO A 30 -20.15 -2.31 -16.32
CA PRO A 30 -20.18 -1.45 -15.14
C PRO A 30 -21.60 -1.24 -14.61
N GLY A 31 -21.79 -1.45 -13.30
CA GLY A 31 -23.09 -1.36 -12.65
C GLY A 31 -23.90 -2.67 -12.66
N GLU A 32 -23.49 -3.68 -13.42
CA GLU A 32 -24.10 -5.00 -13.40
C GLU A 32 -23.62 -5.86 -12.23
N GLU A 33 -24.43 -6.87 -11.91
CA GLU A 33 -24.31 -7.65 -10.69
C GLU A 33 -24.79 -9.09 -10.91
N PHE A 34 -24.25 -10.01 -10.12
CA PHE A 34 -24.73 -11.39 -10.00
C PHE A 34 -24.65 -11.83 -8.54
N ILE A 35 -25.40 -12.87 -8.21
CA ILE A 35 -25.42 -13.45 -6.87
C ILE A 35 -24.65 -14.77 -6.88
N ILE A 36 -23.75 -14.94 -5.93
CA ILE A 36 -23.10 -16.23 -5.63
C ILE A 36 -23.94 -16.95 -4.59
N HIS A 37 -24.26 -18.22 -4.86
CA HIS A 37 -24.72 -19.17 -3.85
C HIS A 37 -23.58 -20.13 -3.51
N ASN A 38 -23.32 -20.31 -2.22
CA ASN A 38 -22.27 -21.20 -1.75
C ASN A 38 -22.69 -21.95 -0.47
N ASP A 39 -22.11 -23.13 -0.27
CA ASP A 39 -22.32 -23.99 0.91
C ASP A 39 -21.42 -23.64 2.10
N HIS A 40 -20.51 -22.68 1.91
CA HIS A 40 -19.63 -22.10 2.92
C HIS A 40 -19.41 -20.61 2.62
N ASP A 41 -18.84 -19.86 3.57
CA ASP A 41 -18.54 -18.44 3.38
C ASP A 41 -17.58 -18.24 2.19
N PRO A 42 -17.98 -17.52 1.12
CA PRO A 42 -17.11 -17.24 -0.01
C PRO A 42 -16.13 -16.08 0.25
N LYS A 43 -15.88 -15.67 1.49
CA LYS A 43 -14.92 -14.61 1.84
C LYS A 43 -13.52 -14.76 1.18
N PRO A 44 -12.91 -15.96 1.05
CA PRO A 44 -11.64 -16.11 0.33
C PRO A 44 -11.70 -15.62 -1.14
N LEU A 45 -12.85 -15.83 -1.79
CA LEU A 45 -13.08 -15.42 -3.17
C LEU A 45 -13.22 -13.90 -3.31
N TYR A 46 -13.78 -13.22 -2.29
CA TYR A 46 -13.80 -11.76 -2.25
C TYR A 46 -12.37 -11.20 -2.38
N TYR A 47 -11.43 -11.73 -1.61
CA TYR A 47 -10.04 -11.28 -1.64
C TYR A 47 -9.37 -11.63 -2.96
N GLU A 48 -9.63 -12.80 -3.55
CA GLU A 48 -9.10 -13.11 -4.89
C GLU A 48 -9.65 -12.15 -5.95
N LEU A 49 -10.94 -11.83 -5.90
CA LEU A 49 -11.55 -10.86 -6.81
C LEU A 49 -10.96 -9.46 -6.61
N ILE A 50 -10.83 -8.99 -5.38
CA ILE A 50 -10.22 -7.69 -5.07
C ILE A 50 -8.74 -7.66 -5.47
N SER A 51 -7.98 -8.73 -5.22
CA SER A 51 -6.59 -8.85 -5.65
C SER A 51 -6.45 -8.75 -7.17
N LYS A 52 -7.30 -9.45 -7.93
CA LYS A 52 -7.22 -9.50 -9.39
C LYS A 52 -7.85 -8.30 -10.09
N LYS A 53 -8.84 -7.67 -9.47
CA LYS A 53 -9.69 -6.65 -10.12
C LYS A 53 -9.61 -5.29 -9.45
N GLY A 54 -8.97 -5.19 -8.28
CA GLY A 54 -8.94 -3.98 -7.48
C GLY A 54 -10.31 -3.64 -6.89
N ASN A 55 -10.50 -2.37 -6.57
CA ASN A 55 -11.70 -1.88 -5.91
C ASN A 55 -12.95 -1.76 -6.81
N ILE A 56 -12.90 -2.20 -8.07
CA ILE A 56 -14.08 -2.23 -8.95
C ILE A 56 -15.06 -3.35 -8.56
N VAL A 57 -14.69 -4.20 -7.61
CA VAL A 57 -15.56 -5.24 -7.05
C VAL A 57 -16.28 -4.66 -5.83
N THR A 58 -17.59 -4.83 -5.77
CA THR A 58 -18.35 -4.78 -4.52
C THR A 58 -18.88 -6.18 -4.21
N PHE A 59 -18.93 -6.52 -2.93
CA PHE A 59 -19.17 -7.87 -2.45
C PHE A 59 -20.02 -7.80 -1.19
N ASP A 60 -21.33 -7.87 -1.37
CA ASP A 60 -22.31 -7.62 -0.32
C ASP A 60 -22.99 -8.92 0.09
N TYR A 61 -22.90 -9.27 1.38
CA TYR A 61 -23.59 -10.44 1.91
C TYR A 61 -25.09 -10.17 1.99
N LEU A 62 -25.87 -10.96 1.24
CA LEU A 62 -27.32 -10.99 1.31
C LEU A 62 -27.82 -11.98 2.37
N GLU A 63 -27.07 -13.06 2.60
CA GLU A 63 -27.38 -14.11 3.58
C GLU A 63 -26.09 -14.74 4.12
N ASN A 64 -25.99 -14.86 5.44
CA ASN A 64 -24.80 -15.29 6.17
C ASN A 64 -25.02 -16.66 6.84
N GLY A 65 -25.03 -17.75 6.06
CA GLY A 65 -24.99 -19.13 6.56
C GLY A 65 -26.09 -19.50 7.57
N PRO A 66 -25.96 -20.65 8.27
CA PRO A 66 -24.91 -21.66 8.13
C PRO A 66 -25.12 -22.63 6.95
N SER A 67 -26.34 -22.73 6.41
CA SER A 67 -26.68 -23.68 5.34
C SER A 67 -26.58 -23.10 3.92
N LEU A 68 -26.62 -21.78 3.79
CA LEU A 68 -26.56 -21.10 2.51
C LEU A 68 -25.91 -19.73 2.70
N TRP A 69 -24.94 -19.43 1.85
CA TRP A 69 -24.30 -18.13 1.76
C TRP A 69 -24.70 -17.49 0.44
N ARG A 70 -25.27 -16.28 0.52
CA ARG A 70 -25.65 -15.51 -0.67
C ARG A 70 -24.89 -14.21 -0.67
N VAL A 71 -24.12 -13.99 -1.72
CA VAL A 71 -23.34 -12.75 -1.89
C VAL A 71 -23.71 -12.10 -3.21
N LEU A 72 -24.11 -10.84 -3.16
CA LEU A 72 -24.21 -9.99 -4.34
C LEU A 72 -22.81 -9.49 -4.71
N VAL A 73 -22.30 -9.97 -5.84
CA VAL A 73 -21.08 -9.44 -6.44
C VAL A 73 -21.46 -8.48 -7.53
N LYS A 74 -20.99 -7.25 -7.43
CA LYS A 74 -21.30 -6.19 -8.38
C LYS A 74 -20.02 -5.58 -8.91
N LYS A 75 -19.99 -5.36 -10.22
CA LYS A 75 -18.95 -4.56 -10.85
C LYS A 75 -19.35 -3.12 -10.64
N ARG A 76 -18.61 -2.42 -9.77
CA ARG A 76 -18.85 -1.03 -9.44
C ARG A 76 -19.00 -0.26 -10.75
N ALA A 77 -20.04 0.57 -10.83
CA ALA A 77 -20.20 1.52 -11.92
C ALA A 77 -19.17 2.65 -11.73
N SER A 78 -17.88 2.33 -11.64
CA SER A 78 -16.86 3.36 -11.61
C SER A 78 -16.56 3.74 -13.04
N ASP A 79 -16.86 5.00 -13.35
CA ASP A 79 -16.12 5.75 -14.36
C ASP A 79 -14.62 5.40 -14.21
N PRO A 80 -13.91 4.99 -15.27
CA PRO A 80 -12.45 4.80 -15.24
C PRO A 80 -11.70 5.98 -14.60
N ASP A 81 -12.30 7.18 -14.64
CA ASP A 81 -11.82 8.39 -13.96
C ASP A 81 -11.85 8.32 -12.41
N GLN A 82 -12.38 7.25 -11.78
CA GLN A 82 -12.46 7.08 -10.31
C GLN A 82 -11.47 6.07 -9.71
N VAL A 83 -10.70 5.33 -10.52
CA VAL A 83 -9.64 4.45 -9.98
C VAL A 83 -8.56 5.32 -9.31
N THR A 84 -8.22 5.00 -8.06
CA THR A 84 -7.27 5.79 -7.29
C THR A 84 -5.84 5.33 -7.49
N VAL A 85 -4.88 6.19 -7.18
CA VAL A 85 -3.45 5.86 -7.23
C VAL A 85 -3.13 4.69 -6.30
N ALA A 86 -3.74 4.65 -5.10
CA ALA A 86 -3.59 3.55 -4.16
C ALA A 86 -4.07 2.21 -4.76
N ASP A 87 -5.20 2.21 -5.47
CA ASP A 87 -5.72 1.01 -6.12
C ASP A 87 -4.76 0.49 -7.20
N ILE A 88 -4.18 1.40 -7.99
CA ILE A 88 -3.24 1.05 -9.06
C ILE A 88 -1.96 0.45 -8.47
N ALA A 89 -1.43 1.05 -7.40
CA ALA A 89 -0.23 0.56 -6.72
C ALA A 89 -0.47 -0.79 -6.03
N ALA A 90 -1.64 -0.98 -5.42
CA ALA A 90 -1.99 -2.24 -4.77
C ALA A 90 -2.19 -3.38 -5.79
N ALA A 91 -2.75 -3.09 -6.97
CA ALA A 91 -2.95 -4.09 -8.02
C ALA A 91 -1.65 -4.50 -8.73
N ASP A 92 -0.67 -3.60 -8.83
CA ASP A 92 0.64 -3.88 -9.40
C ASP A 92 1.70 -3.02 -8.69
N TYR A 93 2.34 -3.60 -7.67
CA TYR A 93 3.32 -2.92 -6.83
C TYR A 93 4.44 -2.23 -7.64
N ARG A 94 4.80 -2.77 -8.81
CA ARG A 94 5.84 -2.17 -9.67
C ARG A 94 5.45 -0.77 -10.17
N LYS A 95 4.16 -0.45 -10.20
CA LYS A 95 3.64 0.88 -10.55
C LYS A 95 3.91 1.92 -9.45
N ALA A 96 4.18 1.48 -8.22
CA ALA A 96 4.62 2.36 -7.14
C ALA A 96 5.88 3.15 -7.52
N ASP A 97 6.81 2.55 -8.26
CA ASP A 97 8.05 3.22 -8.70
C ASP A 97 7.76 4.39 -9.65
N ILE A 98 6.74 4.26 -10.50
CA ILE A 98 6.30 5.35 -11.39
C ILE A 98 5.70 6.48 -10.56
N PHE A 99 4.86 6.17 -9.58
CA PHE A 99 4.31 7.19 -8.69
C PHE A 99 5.39 7.89 -7.87
N ALA A 100 6.32 7.13 -7.29
CA ALA A 100 7.46 7.66 -6.54
C ALA A 100 8.37 8.57 -7.39
N LYS A 101 8.67 8.15 -8.64
CA LYS A 101 9.44 8.94 -9.61
C LYS A 101 8.83 10.32 -9.83
N HIS A 102 7.50 10.39 -9.86
CA HIS A 102 6.71 11.61 -10.07
C HIS A 102 6.34 12.34 -8.77
N GLY A 103 6.77 11.84 -7.61
CA GLY A 103 6.40 12.36 -6.30
C GLY A 103 4.90 12.24 -5.99
N ILE A 104 4.18 11.33 -6.64
CA ILE A 104 2.78 11.07 -6.36
C ILE A 104 2.72 10.21 -5.08
N ASP A 105 1.97 10.67 -4.08
CA ASP A 105 1.70 9.92 -2.85
C ASP A 105 0.62 8.87 -3.13
N PHE A 106 1.02 7.60 -3.17
CA PHE A 106 0.17 6.45 -3.47
C PHE A 106 -0.18 5.62 -2.23
N CYS A 107 0.31 6.00 -1.04
CA CYS A 107 0.14 5.24 0.20
C CYS A 107 -0.82 5.94 1.17
N CYS A 108 -0.45 7.10 1.71
CA CYS A 108 -1.30 7.83 2.67
C CYS A 108 -2.28 8.78 1.96
N GLY A 109 -1.81 9.45 0.91
CA GLY A 109 -2.59 10.36 0.08
C GLY A 109 -3.20 9.72 -1.17
N GLY A 110 -3.07 8.40 -1.32
CA GLY A 110 -3.36 7.67 -2.57
C GLY A 110 -4.84 7.55 -2.93
N ASN A 111 -5.77 7.98 -2.07
CA ASN A 111 -7.22 7.97 -2.31
C ASN A 111 -7.69 9.14 -3.21
N ILE A 112 -6.91 9.42 -4.25
CA ILE A 112 -7.21 10.39 -5.31
C ILE A 112 -7.07 9.69 -6.65
N THR A 113 -7.78 10.18 -7.66
CA THR A 113 -7.77 9.59 -8.99
C THR A 113 -6.44 9.82 -9.70
N LEU A 114 -6.11 8.98 -10.69
CA LEU A 114 -4.89 9.14 -11.48
C LEU A 114 -4.81 10.53 -12.14
N LYS A 115 -5.94 11.00 -12.68
CA LYS A 115 -6.13 12.33 -13.26
C LYS A 115 -5.81 13.46 -12.29
N GLU A 116 -6.35 13.38 -11.08
CA GLU A 116 -6.10 14.38 -10.04
C GLU A 116 -4.64 14.36 -9.58
N ALA A 117 -4.04 13.18 -9.43
CA ALA A 117 -2.63 13.03 -9.09
C ALA A 117 -1.71 13.63 -10.17
N ALA A 118 -1.97 13.34 -11.45
CA ALA A 118 -1.25 13.92 -12.58
C ALA A 118 -1.38 15.45 -12.60
N ARG A 119 -2.60 15.98 -12.42
CA ARG A 119 -2.87 17.42 -12.37
C ARG A 119 -2.11 18.11 -11.23
N ARG A 120 -2.09 17.53 -10.03
CA ARG A 120 -1.36 18.08 -8.86
C ARG A 120 0.14 18.15 -9.09
N ARG A 121 0.69 17.24 -9.89
CA ARG A 121 2.13 17.18 -10.22
C ARG A 121 2.48 17.85 -11.54
N GLY A 122 1.51 18.43 -12.25
CA GLY A 122 1.74 19.08 -13.54
C GLY A 122 2.17 18.10 -14.65
N ILE A 123 1.77 16.84 -14.55
CA ILE A 123 2.11 15.77 -15.50
C ILE A 123 0.92 15.58 -16.43
N ASP A 124 1.20 15.35 -17.71
CA ASP A 124 0.18 14.93 -18.67
C ASP A 124 -0.34 13.52 -18.31
N GLU A 125 -1.66 13.41 -18.15
CA GLU A 125 -2.31 12.16 -17.71
C GLU A 125 -2.01 10.99 -18.66
N ALA A 126 -2.02 11.22 -19.97
CA ALA A 126 -1.74 10.19 -20.96
C ALA A 126 -0.29 9.69 -20.87
N THR A 127 0.65 10.59 -20.59
CA THR A 127 2.05 10.24 -20.31
C THR A 127 2.16 9.34 -19.08
N LEU A 128 1.49 9.70 -17.98
CA LEU A 128 1.50 8.89 -16.75
C LEU A 128 0.90 7.50 -16.98
N ILE A 129 -0.24 7.42 -17.69
CA ILE A 129 -0.86 6.14 -18.08
C ILE A 129 0.12 5.31 -18.92
N SER A 130 0.78 5.91 -19.90
CA SER A 130 1.74 5.20 -20.75
C SER A 130 2.93 4.65 -19.96
N GLU A 131 3.45 5.39 -18.98
CA GLU A 131 4.52 4.91 -18.11
C GLU A 131 4.06 3.72 -17.25
N LEU A 132 2.86 3.79 -16.68
CA LEU A 132 2.26 2.72 -15.88
C LEU A 132 2.00 1.46 -16.73
N ASP A 133 1.54 1.61 -17.97
CA ASP A 133 1.30 0.50 -18.89
C ASP A 133 2.60 -0.20 -19.31
N ASN A 134 3.68 0.56 -19.49
CA ASN A 134 4.97 0.01 -19.88
C ASN A 134 5.55 -0.90 -18.80
N VAL A 135 5.36 -0.58 -17.52
CA VAL A 135 5.74 -1.46 -16.39
C VAL A 135 5.07 -2.83 -16.52
N THR A 136 3.80 -2.87 -16.92
CA THR A 136 3.07 -4.12 -17.12
C THR A 136 3.56 -4.89 -18.35
N ARG A 137 3.93 -4.20 -19.44
CA ARG A 137 4.39 -4.81 -20.70
C ARG A 137 5.81 -5.35 -20.67
N GLU A 138 6.72 -4.69 -19.96
CA GLU A 138 8.15 -5.03 -20.04
C GLU A 138 8.52 -6.31 -19.29
N GLY A 139 7.66 -6.85 -18.42
CA GLY A 139 7.84 -8.19 -17.84
C GLY A 139 9.19 -8.42 -17.15
N VAL A 140 9.86 -7.34 -16.72
CA VAL A 140 11.19 -7.42 -16.13
C VAL A 140 11.05 -7.80 -14.67
N LEU A 141 11.41 -9.06 -14.40
CA LEU A 141 11.42 -9.79 -13.12
C LEU A 141 10.04 -10.27 -12.64
N PRO A 142 9.96 -11.45 -11.97
CA PRO A 142 8.73 -11.84 -11.31
C PRO A 142 8.38 -10.72 -10.35
N ALA A 143 7.19 -10.13 -10.47
CA ALA A 143 6.66 -9.35 -9.37
C ALA A 143 6.68 -10.27 -8.16
N GLU A 144 7.43 -9.92 -7.11
CA GLU A 144 7.27 -10.60 -5.84
C GLU A 144 5.80 -10.45 -5.48
N ASP A 145 5.10 -11.58 -5.49
CA ASP A 145 3.66 -11.63 -5.27
C ASP A 145 3.39 -11.45 -3.78
N TYR A 146 3.71 -10.27 -3.25
CA TYR A 146 3.59 -9.92 -1.84
C TYR A 146 2.15 -10.16 -1.32
N ILE A 147 1.18 -10.05 -2.22
CA ILE A 147 -0.24 -10.33 -1.92
C ILE A 147 -0.42 -11.78 -1.50
N ASN A 148 0.21 -12.73 -2.21
CA ASN A 148 0.09 -14.17 -1.95
C ASN A 148 1.19 -14.75 -1.04
N GLN A 149 2.13 -13.94 -0.55
CA GLN A 149 3.15 -14.38 0.42
C GLN A 149 2.60 -14.56 1.83
N ASP A 150 3.22 -15.44 2.62
CA ASP A 150 2.93 -15.55 4.06
C ASP A 150 3.33 -14.26 4.81
N LEU A 151 2.65 -13.96 5.92
CA LEU A 151 2.86 -12.74 6.71
C LEU A 151 4.30 -12.65 7.24
N HIS A 152 4.85 -13.76 7.77
CA HIS A 152 6.24 -13.77 8.23
C HIS A 152 7.24 -13.48 7.10
N VAL A 153 7.01 -14.00 5.89
CA VAL A 153 7.88 -13.73 4.73
C VAL A 153 7.84 -12.25 4.34
N LEU A 154 6.64 -11.65 4.33
CA LEU A 154 6.48 -10.23 4.04
C LEU A 154 7.12 -9.35 5.12
N ILE A 155 7.00 -9.72 6.40
CA ILE A 155 7.66 -9.06 7.53
C ILE A 155 9.18 -9.12 7.38
N ASP A 156 9.73 -10.30 7.11
CA ASP A 156 11.18 -10.48 6.91
C ASP A 156 11.68 -9.63 5.74
N HIS A 157 10.91 -9.53 4.66
CA HIS A 157 11.22 -8.66 3.53
C HIS A 157 11.20 -7.18 3.92
N ILE A 158 10.17 -6.71 4.62
CA ILE A 158 10.06 -5.31 5.07
C ILE A 158 11.22 -4.93 5.99
N ALA A 159 11.50 -5.75 7.01
CA ALA A 159 12.58 -5.50 7.95
C ALA A 159 13.97 -5.61 7.29
N GLY A 160 14.19 -6.63 6.48
CA GLY A 160 15.47 -6.90 5.82
C GLY A 160 15.79 -5.98 4.64
N THR A 161 14.78 -5.36 4.03
CA THR A 161 14.95 -4.47 2.88
C THR A 161 14.78 -3.02 3.29
N HIS A 162 13.59 -2.66 3.74
CA HIS A 162 13.22 -1.26 3.96
C HIS A 162 13.75 -0.73 5.30
N HIS A 163 13.56 -1.46 6.41
CA HIS A 163 14.06 -0.98 7.71
C HIS A 163 15.59 -0.95 7.74
N GLN A 164 16.24 -1.94 7.12
CA GLN A 164 17.69 -1.92 6.93
C GLN A 164 18.14 -0.70 6.12
N TYR A 165 17.49 -0.39 4.99
CA TYR A 165 17.81 0.79 4.20
C TYR A 165 17.65 2.09 4.99
N VAL A 166 16.60 2.22 5.80
CA VAL A 166 16.40 3.37 6.70
C VAL A 166 17.57 3.51 7.66
N ARG A 167 17.96 2.43 8.36
CA ARG A 167 19.08 2.44 9.32
C ARG A 167 20.41 2.82 8.68
N GLU A 168 20.64 2.38 7.45
CA GLU A 168 21.88 2.68 6.72
C GLU A 168 21.94 4.14 6.23
N ASN A 169 20.80 4.70 5.81
CA ASN A 169 20.77 6.01 5.16
C ASN A 169 20.41 7.17 6.11
N ALA A 170 19.65 6.94 7.19
CA ALA A 170 19.26 7.98 8.13
C ALA A 170 20.46 8.77 8.70
N PRO A 171 21.53 8.12 9.22
CA PRO A 171 22.68 8.86 9.77
C PRO A 171 23.42 9.68 8.72
N ILE A 172 23.40 9.24 7.45
CA ILE A 172 24.04 9.94 6.33
C ILE A 172 23.25 11.19 5.97
N ILE A 173 21.93 11.06 5.86
CA ILE A 173 21.01 12.15 5.54
C ILE A 173 21.06 13.20 6.64
N GLU A 174 21.02 12.78 7.91
CA GLU A 174 21.11 13.67 9.07
C GLU A 174 22.40 14.53 9.03
N GLN A 175 23.56 13.87 8.85
CA GLN A 175 24.85 14.58 8.75
C GLN A 175 24.91 15.54 7.57
N LEU A 176 24.35 15.16 6.43
CA LEU A 176 24.29 16.01 5.25
C LEU A 176 23.37 17.21 5.47
N ALA A 177 22.20 17.02 6.09
CA ALA A 177 21.26 18.09 6.41
C ALA A 177 21.90 19.13 7.32
N ILE A 178 22.53 18.69 8.42
CA ILE A 178 23.28 19.56 9.34
C ILE A 178 24.38 20.32 8.59
N LYS A 179 25.18 19.62 7.78
CA LYS A 179 26.30 20.23 7.05
C LYS A 179 25.83 21.28 6.06
N VAL A 180 24.77 20.99 5.31
CA VAL A 180 24.22 21.87 4.27
C VAL A 180 23.58 23.09 4.92
N ALA A 181 22.75 22.91 5.95
CA ALA A 181 22.14 24.00 6.70
C ALA A 181 23.19 24.90 7.38
N ARG A 182 24.22 24.32 8.01
CA ARG A 182 25.31 25.09 8.61
C ARG A 182 26.07 25.95 7.59
N ARG A 183 26.29 25.43 6.38
CA ARG A 183 27.06 26.13 5.34
C ARG A 183 26.24 27.18 4.60
N HIS A 184 24.98 26.87 4.29
CA HIS A 184 24.16 27.62 3.35
C HIS A 184 22.93 28.27 4.00
N GLY A 185 22.64 28.00 5.28
CA GLY A 185 21.42 28.46 5.96
C GLY A 185 21.30 29.97 6.12
N LYS A 186 22.38 30.74 5.92
CA LYS A 186 22.31 32.22 5.88
C LYS A 186 21.70 32.71 4.58
N GLU A 187 22.15 32.14 3.46
CA GLU A 187 21.66 32.46 2.12
C GLU A 187 20.34 31.74 1.79
N HIS A 188 20.11 30.59 2.43
CA HIS A 188 18.97 29.69 2.24
C HIS A 188 18.34 29.32 3.60
N PRO A 189 17.60 30.25 4.25
CA PRO A 189 17.03 30.03 5.58
C PRO A 189 16.08 28.82 5.70
N GLU A 190 15.46 28.41 4.59
CA GLU A 190 14.63 27.22 4.50
C GLU A 190 15.37 25.94 4.92
N LEU A 191 16.70 25.89 4.75
CA LEU A 191 17.53 24.74 5.10
C LEU A 191 17.61 24.51 6.61
N ILE A 192 17.42 25.55 7.44
CA ILE A 192 17.38 25.42 8.90
C ILE A 192 16.12 24.65 9.31
N GLY A 193 14.98 24.98 8.68
CA GLY A 193 13.74 24.24 8.85
C GLY A 193 13.84 22.80 8.34
N LEU A 194 14.50 22.61 7.19
CA LEU A 194 14.74 21.29 6.62
C LEU A 194 15.60 20.41 7.54
N GLU A 195 16.71 20.95 8.06
CA GLU A 195 17.56 20.26 9.04
C GLU A 195 16.77 19.83 10.27
N THR A 196 16.09 20.79 10.91
CA THR A 196 15.32 20.53 12.14
C THR A 196 14.25 19.46 11.92
N GLY A 197 13.48 19.59 10.84
CA GLY A 197 12.43 18.63 10.50
C GLY A 197 12.99 17.26 10.14
N THR A 198 14.09 17.20 9.39
CA THR A 198 14.73 15.94 8.99
C THR A 198 15.21 15.17 10.21
N ILE A 199 15.87 15.83 11.17
CA ILE A 199 16.35 15.17 12.39
C ILE A 199 15.18 14.58 13.20
N ALA A 200 14.14 15.37 13.44
CA ALA A 200 12.96 14.92 14.19
C ALA A 200 12.28 13.73 13.49
N PHE A 201 12.04 13.85 12.19
CA PHE A 201 11.44 12.79 11.38
C PHE A 201 12.24 11.48 11.41
N LEU A 202 13.57 11.53 11.32
CA LEU A 202 14.41 10.34 11.35
C LEU A 202 14.47 9.67 12.73
N ASP A 203 14.34 10.45 13.81
CA ASP A 203 14.21 9.91 15.17
C ASP A 203 12.85 9.22 15.35
N ASP A 204 11.76 9.90 14.97
CA ASP A 204 10.40 9.36 15.04
C ASP A 204 10.26 8.08 14.20
N LEU A 205 10.82 8.05 12.98
CA LEU A 205 10.79 6.88 12.10
C LEU A 205 11.58 5.69 12.67
N GLN A 206 12.71 5.93 13.35
CA GLN A 206 13.46 4.85 14.00
C GLN A 206 12.67 4.27 15.19
N GLN A 207 12.08 5.12 16.02
CA GLN A 207 11.22 4.67 17.12
C GLN A 207 9.98 3.94 16.61
N HIS A 208 9.41 4.38 15.49
CA HIS A 208 8.34 3.70 14.78
C HIS A 208 8.71 2.26 14.41
N MET A 209 9.80 2.07 13.65
CA MET A 209 10.26 0.74 13.25
C MET A 209 10.61 -0.16 14.45
N GLU A 210 11.11 0.40 15.56
CA GLU A 210 11.34 -0.36 16.79
C GLU A 210 10.04 -0.91 17.39
N LYS A 211 8.94 -0.14 17.38
CA LYS A 211 7.63 -0.64 17.83
C LYS A 211 7.15 -1.77 16.92
N GLU A 212 7.37 -1.65 15.62
CA GLU A 212 7.00 -2.70 14.68
C GLU A 212 7.77 -3.99 14.95
N GLU A 213 9.10 -3.93 14.90
CA GLU A 213 9.96 -5.11 15.03
C GLU A 213 9.92 -5.77 16.41
N ARG A 214 9.70 -4.99 17.48
CA ARG A 214 9.71 -5.53 18.85
C ARG A 214 8.34 -5.96 19.33
N ILE A 215 7.27 -5.38 18.80
CA ILE A 215 5.91 -5.58 19.31
C ILE A 215 4.96 -6.07 18.22
N LEU A 216 4.75 -5.30 17.16
CA LEU A 216 3.71 -5.59 16.17
C LEU A 216 4.04 -6.82 15.32
N PHE A 217 5.21 -6.87 14.69
CA PHE A 217 5.63 -7.98 13.83
C PHE A 217 5.68 -9.32 14.58
N PRO A 218 6.28 -9.42 15.80
CA PRO A 218 6.20 -10.64 16.58
C PRO A 218 4.77 -11.07 16.91
N ALA A 219 3.86 -10.12 17.16
CA ALA A 219 2.45 -10.44 17.42
C ALA A 219 1.74 -10.96 16.15
N ILE A 220 2.02 -10.39 14.98
CA ILE A 220 1.49 -10.86 13.69
C ILE A 220 1.99 -12.28 13.39
N ILE A 221 3.28 -12.57 13.60
CA ILE A 221 3.85 -13.91 13.40
C ILE A 221 3.22 -14.93 14.36
N GLN A 222 2.98 -14.54 15.61
CA GLN A 222 2.28 -15.40 16.58
C GLN A 222 0.84 -15.71 16.12
N LEU A 223 0.11 -14.72 15.60
CA LEU A 223 -1.22 -14.92 15.05
C LEU A 223 -1.19 -15.87 13.84
N GLU A 224 -0.22 -15.72 12.93
CA GLU A 224 -0.04 -16.63 11.79
C GLU A 224 0.19 -18.07 12.24
N ALA A 225 1.02 -18.28 13.27
CA ALA A 225 1.27 -19.61 13.82
C ALA A 225 0.00 -20.24 14.44
N LEU A 226 -0.90 -19.45 15.03
CA LEU A 226 -2.17 -19.93 15.60
C LEU A 226 -3.13 -20.46 14.53
N GLN A 227 -3.05 -20.00 13.28
CA GLN A 227 -3.86 -20.53 12.18
C GLN A 227 -3.63 -22.04 11.96
N THR A 228 -2.46 -22.55 12.35
CA THR A 228 -2.05 -23.96 12.16
C THR A 228 -2.32 -24.86 13.37
N LYS A 229 -2.74 -24.31 14.52
CA LYS A 229 -2.91 -25.06 15.77
C LYS A 229 -4.27 -24.76 16.40
N GLU A 230 -4.97 -25.77 16.90
CA GLU A 230 -6.14 -25.61 17.78
C GLU A 230 -5.70 -24.98 19.11
N ALA A 231 -5.43 -23.68 19.12
CA ALA A 231 -5.06 -22.92 20.31
C ALA A 231 -6.05 -21.78 20.47
N SER A 232 -6.63 -21.68 21.67
CA SER A 232 -7.57 -20.61 22.01
C SER A 232 -6.82 -19.27 21.98
N PRO A 233 -7.29 -18.26 21.23
CA PRO A 233 -6.56 -17.00 21.12
C PRO A 233 -6.64 -16.28 22.46
N ALA A 234 -5.48 -15.97 23.04
CA ALA A 234 -5.40 -14.82 23.92
C ALA A 234 -5.87 -13.60 23.10
N LYS A 235 -6.70 -12.73 23.67
CA LYS A 235 -7.14 -11.46 23.05
C LYS A 235 -5.94 -10.54 22.84
N SER A 236 -5.12 -10.85 21.84
CA SER A 236 -4.32 -9.89 21.11
C SER A 236 -5.31 -8.90 20.48
N SER A 237 -4.98 -7.62 20.45
CA SER A 237 -5.66 -6.68 19.57
C SER A 237 -4.60 -5.95 18.78
N ILE A 238 -3.98 -6.66 17.84
CA ILE A 238 -3.08 -6.03 16.87
C ILE A 238 -3.81 -4.94 16.09
N LEU A 239 -5.15 -4.99 15.97
CA LEU A 239 -5.96 -3.90 15.38
C LEU A 239 -5.66 -2.52 16.00
N SER A 240 -5.51 -2.45 17.32
CA SER A 240 -5.22 -1.18 18.00
C SER A 240 -3.81 -0.67 17.68
N ALA A 241 -2.82 -1.57 17.61
CA ALA A 241 -1.45 -1.25 17.23
C ALA A 241 -1.36 -0.81 15.76
N ILE A 242 -2.02 -1.54 14.85
CA ILE A 242 -2.11 -1.18 13.42
C ILE A 242 -2.68 0.23 13.25
N LYS A 243 -3.73 0.59 14.01
CA LYS A 243 -4.31 1.94 13.95
C LYS A 243 -3.29 3.01 14.35
N VAL A 244 -2.48 2.76 15.37
CA VAL A 244 -1.41 3.68 15.79
C VAL A 244 -0.34 3.78 14.70
N MET A 245 0.14 2.66 14.15
CA MET A 245 1.15 2.67 13.08
C MET A 245 0.69 3.47 11.86
N ARG A 246 -0.58 3.30 11.43
CA ARG A 246 -1.16 4.08 10.32
C ARG A 246 -1.20 5.58 10.59
N ALA A 247 -1.52 6.01 11.81
CA ALA A 247 -1.52 7.42 12.17
C ALA A 247 -0.10 8.02 12.16
N GLU A 248 0.90 7.22 12.54
CA GLU A 248 2.31 7.60 12.44
C GLU A 248 2.75 7.69 10.97
N HIS A 249 2.31 6.77 10.09
CA HIS A 249 2.53 6.87 8.64
C HIS A 249 1.92 8.14 8.03
N ASP A 250 0.72 8.53 8.45
CA ASP A 250 0.10 9.78 8.01
C ASP A 250 0.95 10.99 8.40
N THR A 251 1.51 10.97 9.62
CA THR A 251 2.41 12.02 10.13
C THR A 251 3.71 12.07 9.31
N SER A 252 4.35 10.92 9.09
CA SER A 252 5.53 10.82 8.21
C SER A 252 5.25 11.32 6.80
N GLY A 253 4.06 11.05 6.26
CA GLY A 253 3.63 11.58 4.96
C GLY A 253 3.55 13.11 4.91
N GLU A 254 3.09 13.76 5.99
CA GLU A 254 3.07 15.23 6.10
C GLU A 254 4.48 15.83 6.19
N ASP A 255 5.40 15.16 6.88
CA ASP A 255 6.80 15.59 6.96
C ASP A 255 7.47 15.55 5.58
N LEU A 256 7.27 14.45 4.83
CA LEU A 256 7.77 14.33 3.45
C LEU A 256 7.21 15.43 2.54
N ARG A 257 5.91 15.74 2.64
CA ARG A 257 5.30 16.89 1.92
C ARG A 257 5.95 18.21 2.31
N THR A 258 6.25 18.39 3.59
CA THR A 258 6.94 19.59 4.10
C THR A 258 8.36 19.69 3.54
N PHE A 259 9.12 18.59 3.49
CA PHE A 259 10.47 18.56 2.92
C PHE A 259 10.44 18.91 1.44
N ARG A 260 9.50 18.35 0.66
CA ARG A 260 9.31 18.74 -0.75
C ARG A 260 9.03 20.23 -0.89
N ARG A 261 8.16 20.80 -0.06
CA ARG A 261 7.86 22.24 -0.11
C ARG A 261 9.08 23.10 0.21
N LEU A 262 9.85 22.76 1.23
CA LEU A 262 11.06 23.49 1.63
C LEU A 262 12.16 23.41 0.57
N THR A 263 12.26 22.28 -0.12
CA THR A 263 13.30 22.00 -1.11
C THR A 263 12.89 22.33 -2.54
N ASN A 264 11.67 22.85 -2.75
CA ASN A 264 11.07 23.03 -4.06
C ASN A 264 11.15 21.73 -4.92
N ASP A 265 10.58 20.65 -4.38
CA ASP A 265 10.65 19.28 -4.92
C ASP A 265 12.09 18.80 -5.19
N TYR A 266 12.98 19.06 -4.23
CA TYR A 266 14.42 18.76 -4.33
C TYR A 266 15.11 19.41 -5.53
N ALA A 267 14.68 20.61 -5.93
CA ALA A 267 15.34 21.38 -6.97
C ALA A 267 16.63 22.02 -6.45
N LEU A 268 17.74 21.81 -7.16
CA LEU A 268 19.02 22.37 -6.76
C LEU A 268 19.12 23.87 -7.10
N PRO A 269 19.58 24.73 -6.18
CA PRO A 269 19.88 26.12 -6.50
C PRO A 269 21.09 26.22 -7.43
N VAL A 270 21.20 27.34 -8.15
CA VAL A 270 22.36 27.63 -9.00
C VAL A 270 23.62 27.64 -8.14
N GLY A 271 24.61 26.82 -8.52
CA GLY A 271 25.87 26.71 -7.78
C GLY A 271 25.82 25.81 -6.54
N ALA A 272 24.80 24.95 -6.41
CA ALA A 272 24.74 23.93 -5.36
C ALA A 272 26.06 23.13 -5.28
N CYS A 273 26.60 22.99 -4.07
CA CYS A 273 27.80 22.22 -3.84
C CYS A 273 27.50 20.71 -3.80
N ASN A 274 28.52 19.86 -3.93
CA ASN A 274 28.35 18.40 -3.95
C ASN A 274 27.60 17.84 -2.73
N SER A 275 27.78 18.41 -1.53
CA SER A 275 27.04 17.95 -0.34
C SER A 275 25.56 18.33 -0.38
N TYR A 276 25.23 19.47 -1.00
CA TYR A 276 23.85 19.88 -1.23
C TYR A 276 23.19 18.93 -2.24
N THR A 277 23.85 18.69 -3.38
CA THR A 277 23.39 17.74 -4.39
C THR A 277 23.15 16.36 -3.80
N LEU A 278 24.13 15.83 -3.07
CA LEU A 278 24.04 14.51 -2.46
C LEU A 278 22.92 14.42 -1.42
N LEU A 279 22.69 15.47 -0.62
CA LEU A 279 21.57 15.51 0.32
C LEU A 279 20.24 15.30 -0.41
N PHE A 280 19.99 16.11 -1.45
CA PHE A 280 18.71 16.08 -2.17
C PHE A 280 18.51 14.77 -2.93
N GLU A 281 19.58 14.21 -3.52
CA GLU A 281 19.55 12.87 -4.12
C GLU A 281 19.20 11.79 -3.09
N LYS A 282 19.84 11.82 -1.91
CA LYS A 282 19.59 10.87 -0.83
C LYS A 282 18.18 10.99 -0.25
N MET A 283 17.69 12.22 -0.01
CA MET A 283 16.33 12.43 0.47
C MET A 283 15.28 11.93 -0.53
N LYS A 284 15.48 12.18 -1.84
CA LYS A 284 14.58 11.70 -2.88
C LYS A 284 14.56 10.16 -2.96
N ALA A 285 15.72 9.52 -2.89
CA ALA A 285 15.82 8.07 -2.88
C ALA A 285 15.21 7.47 -1.60
N PHE A 286 15.41 8.12 -0.46
CA PHE A 286 14.86 7.71 0.83
C PHE A 286 13.34 7.81 0.86
N GLU A 287 12.77 8.92 0.40
CA GLU A 287 11.32 9.08 0.27
C GLU A 287 10.73 8.00 -0.65
N ALA A 288 11.33 7.74 -1.80
CA ALA A 288 10.84 6.72 -2.72
C ALA A 288 10.85 5.31 -2.11
N ASP A 289 11.83 5.00 -1.26
CA ASP A 289 11.85 3.72 -0.53
C ASP A 289 10.83 3.68 0.61
N LEU A 290 10.74 4.75 1.39
CA LEU A 290 9.79 4.81 2.50
C LEU A 290 8.33 4.75 2.04
N LEU A 291 7.98 5.37 0.89
CA LEU A 291 6.61 5.26 0.36
C LEU A 291 6.27 3.82 -0.08
N ARG A 292 7.26 3.07 -0.57
CA ARG A 292 7.11 1.64 -0.91
C ARG A 292 6.93 0.79 0.34
N HIS A 293 7.77 1.00 1.34
CA HIS A 293 7.68 0.42 2.67
C HIS A 293 6.28 0.60 3.27
N ILE A 294 5.84 1.85 3.43
CA ILE A 294 4.52 2.19 3.99
C ILE A 294 3.39 1.57 3.16
N HIS A 295 3.55 1.46 1.83
CA HIS A 295 2.55 0.80 1.00
C HIS A 295 2.43 -0.69 1.30
N LEU A 296 3.55 -1.42 1.38
CA LEU A 296 3.53 -2.85 1.73
C LEU A 296 2.83 -3.07 3.07
N GLU A 297 3.04 -2.18 4.03
CA GLU A 297 2.40 -2.26 5.33
C GLU A 297 0.91 -1.91 5.28
N ASN A 298 0.58 -0.70 4.83
CA ASN A 298 -0.78 -0.18 4.88
C ASN A 298 -1.74 -0.97 3.99
N ASN A 299 -1.27 -1.42 2.83
CA ASN A 299 -2.13 -1.99 1.79
C ASN A 299 -2.02 -3.51 1.66
N ILE A 300 -1.00 -4.15 2.26
CA ILE A 300 -0.80 -5.60 2.17
C ILE A 300 -0.71 -6.24 3.55
N LEU A 301 0.32 -5.93 4.35
CA LEU A 301 0.58 -6.59 5.62
C LEU A 301 -0.53 -6.35 6.65
N PHE A 302 -0.85 -5.09 6.93
CA PHE A 302 -1.83 -4.73 7.96
C PHE A 302 -3.24 -5.22 7.64
N PRO A 303 -3.77 -5.08 6.40
CA PRO A 303 -5.06 -5.67 6.04
C PRO A 303 -5.10 -7.18 6.23
N LYS A 304 -4.05 -7.91 5.80
CA LYS A 304 -3.99 -9.37 5.96
C LYS A 304 -3.90 -9.80 7.42
N ALA A 305 -3.10 -9.10 8.23
CA ALA A 305 -2.97 -9.37 9.65
C ALA A 305 -4.28 -9.10 10.42
N ALA A 306 -4.95 -7.98 10.13
CA ALA A 306 -6.25 -7.65 10.71
C ALA A 306 -7.30 -8.72 10.38
N GLN A 307 -7.34 -9.18 9.13
CA GLN A 307 -8.23 -10.25 8.70
C GLN A 307 -7.98 -11.56 9.46
N LEU A 308 -6.71 -11.90 9.66
CA LEU A 308 -6.34 -13.12 10.39
C LEU A 308 -6.83 -13.06 11.84
N GLU A 309 -6.62 -11.93 12.53
CA GLU A 309 -7.11 -11.73 13.90
C GLU A 309 -8.65 -11.82 13.98
N GLU A 310 -9.38 -11.24 13.01
CA GLU A 310 -10.84 -11.36 12.92
C GLU A 310 -11.29 -12.82 12.74
N SER A 311 -10.60 -13.58 11.88
CA SER A 311 -10.96 -14.98 11.58
C SER A 311 -10.74 -15.93 12.77
N LEU A 312 -9.77 -15.63 13.63
CA LEU A 312 -9.48 -16.39 14.84
C LEU A 312 -10.39 -15.99 16.02
N SER A 313 -11.09 -14.85 15.90
CA SER A 313 -11.99 -14.32 16.93
C SER A 313 -13.45 -14.77 16.77
N GLN A 314 -13.76 -15.51 15.70
CA GLN A 314 -15.08 -16.09 15.41
C GLN A 314 -15.14 -17.56 15.84
#